data_AF-A0A5P1FCE0-F1
#
_entry.id   AF-A0A5P1FCE0-F1
#
_cell.length_a   1.000
_cell.length_b   1.000
_cell.length_c   1.000
_cell.angle_alpha   90.00
_cell.angle_beta   90.00
_cell.angle_gamma   90.00
#
_symmetry.space_group_name_H-M   'P 1'
#
loop_
_entity.id
_entity.type
_entity.pdbx_description
1 polymer ?
#
loop_
_entity_poly.entity_id
_entity_poly.type
_entity_poly.pdbx_seq_one_letter_code
_entity_poly.pdbx_strand_id
1 'polypeptide(L)'
;MQGQSLNNLDEVNLYHARRCAEKIHRFSGAARFLEELKQTDLRPKIQWAISNARLKERVAARARALDISERKALIWSLQKQRLQAKARLVAGELTQEEFNLRDATLKARVQAKKEAIQVLQQEASVVATASDVQLCRRVEGEVLAKHEKDVSKTEAYLLSFSLF
;
A
#
# COMPACT_ATOMS: atom_id res chain seq x y z
N MET A 1 60.35 38.65 -3.14
CA MET A 1 58.96 38.15 -3.01
C MET A 1 59.00 36.65 -2.74
N GLN A 2 59.05 36.24 -1.47
CA GLN A 2 58.96 34.84 -1.03
C GLN A 2 58.28 34.86 0.33
N GLY A 3 56.98 34.60 0.37
CA GLY A 3 56.20 34.63 1.62
C GLY A 3 54.79 34.04 1.52
N GLN A 4 54.39 33.53 0.37
CA GLN A 4 53.04 32.97 0.15
C GLN A 4 53.00 31.43 0.16
N SER A 5 54.14 30.75 0.31
CA SER A 5 54.18 29.28 0.17
C SER A 5 53.87 28.51 1.45
N LEU A 6 54.12 29.07 2.64
CA LEU A 6 53.98 28.35 3.91
C LEU A 6 52.54 28.39 4.45
N ASN A 7 51.85 29.53 4.34
CA ASN A 7 50.45 29.66 4.77
C ASN A 7 49.49 28.77 3.97
N ASN A 8 49.75 28.56 2.68
CA ASN A 8 48.95 27.67 1.83
C ASN A 8 49.12 26.18 2.19
N LEU A 9 50.29 25.76 2.69
CA LEU A 9 50.53 24.38 3.12
C LEU A 9 49.79 24.08 4.44
N ASP A 10 49.78 25.03 5.37
CA ASP A 10 49.08 24.90 6.65
C ASP A 10 47.55 24.89 6.48
N GLU A 11 47.00 25.73 5.60
CA GLU A 11 45.57 25.72 5.25
C GLU A 11 45.14 24.43 4.54
N VAL A 12 45.96 23.91 3.61
CA VAL A 12 45.72 22.64 2.92
C VAL A 12 45.77 21.47 3.91
N ASN A 13 46.72 21.47 4.85
CA ASN A 13 46.82 20.46 5.90
C ASN A 13 45.62 20.48 6.85
N LEU A 14 45.15 21.67 7.25
CA LEU A 14 43.95 21.84 8.08
C LEU A 14 42.68 21.37 7.36
N TYR A 15 42.56 21.68 6.06
CA TYR A 15 41.46 21.23 5.21
C TYR A 15 41.44 19.70 5.07
N HIS A 16 42.61 19.08 4.84
CA HIS A 16 42.74 17.62 4.80
C HIS A 16 42.43 16.97 6.14
N ALA A 17 42.92 17.51 7.25
CA ALA A 17 42.63 17.01 8.60
C ALA A 17 41.13 17.08 8.93
N ARG A 18 40.46 18.19 8.58
CA ARG A 18 39.01 18.35 8.77
C ARG A 18 38.21 17.35 7.92
N ARG A 19 38.61 17.15 6.66
CA ARG A 19 37.99 16.17 5.75
C ARG A 19 38.18 14.74 6.25
N CYS A 20 39.35 14.41 6.79
CA CYS A 20 39.62 13.11 7.41
C CYS A 20 38.80 12.91 8.68
N ALA A 21 38.72 13.90 9.57
CA ALA A 21 37.90 13.84 10.78
C ALA A 21 36.41 13.64 10.47
N GLU A 22 35.89 14.34 9.45
CA GLU A 22 34.52 14.17 8.99
C GLU A 22 34.28 12.77 8.40
N LYS A 23 35.23 12.24 7.61
CA LYS A 23 35.17 10.87 7.07
C LYS A 23 35.17 9.82 8.19
N ILE A 24 36.02 9.97 9.21
CA ILE A 24 36.10 9.09 10.37
C ILE A 24 34.80 9.16 11.19
N HIS A 25 34.26 10.35 11.45
CA HIS A 25 33.00 10.51 12.17
C HIS A 25 31.84 9.80 11.46
N ARG A 26 31.69 10.03 10.14
CA ARG A 26 30.65 9.38 9.32
C ARG A 26 30.80 7.86 9.31
N PHE A 27 32.03 7.35 9.16
CA PHE A 27 32.31 5.91 9.19
C PHE A 27 32.01 5.29 10.56
N SER A 28 32.45 5.93 11.64
CA SER A 28 32.20 5.47 13.01
C SER A 28 30.70 5.41 13.34
N GLY A 29 29.92 6.37 12.83
CA GLY A 29 28.47 6.36 12.94
C GLY A 29 27.81 5.23 12.14
N ALA A 30 28.24 5.02 10.89
CA ALA A 30 27.70 3.95 10.04
C ALA A 30 28.06 2.53 10.55
N ALA A 31 29.26 2.35 11.12
CA ALA A 31 29.68 1.10 11.73
C ALA A 31 28.87 0.79 12.99
N ARG A 32 28.65 1.80 13.85
CA ARG A 32 27.77 1.67 15.01
C ARG A 32 26.33 1.34 14.61
N PHE A 33 25.81 2.02 13.59
CA PHE A 33 24.49 1.76 13.06
C PHE A 33 24.34 0.35 12.48
N LEU A 34 25.35 -0.17 11.78
CA LEU A 34 25.35 -1.55 11.30
C LEU A 34 25.28 -2.55 12.46
N GLU A 35 26.05 -2.32 13.52
CA GLU A 35 26.04 -3.18 14.70
C GLU A 35 24.67 -3.16 15.39
N GLU A 36 24.08 -1.97 15.56
CA GLU A 36 22.72 -1.80 16.08
C GLU A 36 21.69 -2.53 15.20
N LEU A 37 21.80 -2.43 13.88
CA LEU A 37 20.92 -3.15 12.95
C LEU A 37 21.03 -4.67 13.14
N LYS A 38 22.24 -5.23 13.19
CA LYS A 38 22.46 -6.67 13.37
C LYS A 38 21.94 -7.19 14.71
N GLN A 39 21.98 -6.37 15.75
CA GLN A 39 21.48 -6.70 17.08
C GLN A 39 19.99 -6.38 17.28
N THR A 40 19.32 -5.77 16.28
CA THR A 40 17.93 -5.34 16.41
C THR A 40 16.99 -6.54 16.55
N ASP A 41 16.22 -6.60 17.64
CA ASP A 41 15.09 -7.52 17.75
C ASP A 41 13.97 -7.08 16.80
N LEU A 42 13.71 -7.90 15.77
CA LEU A 42 12.67 -7.64 14.78
C LEU A 42 11.28 -8.06 15.24
N ARG A 43 11.15 -8.81 16.34
CA ARG A 43 9.87 -9.35 16.81
C ARG A 43 8.79 -8.26 17.01
N PRO A 44 9.05 -7.12 17.67
CA PRO A 44 8.05 -6.07 17.81
C PRO A 44 7.63 -5.48 16.46
N LYS A 45 8.59 -5.33 15.53
CA LYS A 45 8.36 -4.78 14.18
C LYS A 45 7.50 -5.73 13.33
N ILE A 46 7.77 -7.04 13.42
CA ILE A 46 6.99 -8.09 12.77
C ILE A 46 5.56 -8.12 13.34
N GLN A 47 5.41 -8.13 14.67
CA GLN A 47 4.09 -8.13 15.31
C GLN A 47 3.27 -6.89 14.95
N TRP A 48 3.89 -5.72 14.91
CA TRP A 48 3.25 -4.49 14.47
C TRP A 48 2.81 -4.58 13.00
N ALA A 49 3.69 -5.06 12.11
CA ALA A 49 3.38 -5.21 10.69
C ALA A 49 2.22 -6.18 10.45
N ILE A 50 2.19 -7.32 11.16
CA ILE A 50 1.09 -8.29 11.11
C ILE A 50 -0.22 -7.65 11.58
N SER A 51 -0.17 -6.93 12.71
CA SER A 51 -1.36 -6.25 13.26
C SER A 51 -1.91 -5.20 12.30
N ASN A 52 -1.03 -4.43 11.66
CA ASN A 52 -1.40 -3.45 10.66
C ASN A 52 -1.99 -4.10 9.40
N ALA A 53 -1.41 -5.22 8.94
CA ALA A 53 -1.92 -5.97 7.79
C ALA A 53 -3.34 -6.49 8.04
N ARG A 54 -3.59 -7.12 9.20
CA ARG A 54 -4.92 -7.56 9.63
C ARG A 54 -5.92 -6.40 9.72
N LEU A 55 -5.48 -5.25 10.22
CA LEU A 55 -6.34 -4.06 10.31
C LEU A 55 -6.75 -3.58 8.91
N LYS A 56 -5.81 -3.50 7.97
CA LYS A 56 -6.08 -3.13 6.58
C LYS A 56 -7.07 -4.09 5.92
N GLU A 57 -6.94 -5.39 6.15
CA GLU A 57 -7.89 -6.39 5.64
C GLU A 57 -9.30 -6.20 6.20
N ARG A 58 -9.42 -5.94 7.51
CA ARG A 58 -10.72 -5.66 8.15
C ARG A 58 -11.37 -4.41 7.57
N VAL A 59 -10.59 -3.35 7.34
CA VAL A 59 -11.08 -2.11 6.71
C VAL A 59 -11.54 -2.40 5.28
N ALA A 60 -10.75 -3.12 4.49
CA ALA A 60 -11.11 -3.49 3.13
C ALA A 60 -12.38 -4.38 3.08
N ALA A 61 -12.52 -5.32 4.00
CA ALA A 61 -13.71 -6.15 4.13
C ALA A 61 -14.96 -5.33 4.44
N ARG A 62 -14.85 -4.35 5.36
CA ARG A 62 -15.94 -3.41 5.66
C ARG A 62 -16.32 -2.55 4.45
N ALA A 63 -15.34 -2.03 3.73
CA ALA A 63 -15.57 -1.24 2.51
C ALA A 63 -16.33 -2.05 1.44
N ARG A 64 -15.93 -3.32 1.21
CA ARG A 64 -16.66 -4.23 0.30
C ARG A 64 -18.10 -4.47 0.75
N ALA A 65 -18.33 -4.69 2.05
CA ALA A 65 -19.68 -4.90 2.58
C ALA A 65 -20.58 -3.67 2.41
N LEU A 66 -20.01 -2.46 2.55
CA LEU A 66 -20.72 -1.21 2.29
C LEU A 66 -21.07 -1.06 0.81
N ASP A 67 -20.12 -1.27 -0.12
CA ASP A 67 -20.39 -1.19 -1.58
C ASP A 67 -21.48 -2.19 -2.01
N ILE A 68 -21.43 -3.42 -1.49
CA ILE A 68 -22.50 -4.42 -1.74
C ILE A 68 -23.86 -3.91 -1.26
N SER A 69 -23.91 -3.28 -0.08
CA SER A 69 -25.14 -2.77 0.51
C SER A 69 -25.71 -1.59 -0.30
N GLU A 70 -24.85 -0.66 -0.71
CA GLU A 70 -25.22 0.47 -1.59
C GLU A 70 -25.76 -0.02 -2.94
N ARG A 71 -25.10 -1.02 -3.55
CA ARG A 71 -25.58 -1.61 -4.81
C ARG A 71 -26.92 -2.32 -4.65
N LYS A 72 -27.16 -3.01 -3.54
CA LYS A 72 -28.47 -3.61 -3.23
C LYS A 72 -29.55 -2.52 -3.09
N ALA A 73 -29.24 -1.40 -2.44
CA ALA A 73 -30.16 -0.26 -2.34
C ALA A 73 -30.46 0.37 -3.72
N LEU A 74 -29.47 0.45 -4.61
CA LEU A 74 -29.66 0.89 -5.99
C LEU A 74 -30.55 -0.07 -6.79
N ILE A 75 -30.36 -1.39 -6.66
CA ILE A 75 -31.23 -2.39 -7.30
C ILE A 75 -32.68 -2.20 -6.84
N TRP A 76 -32.91 -2.03 -5.54
CA TRP A 76 -34.24 -1.77 -5.00
C TRP A 76 -34.86 -0.50 -5.60
N SER A 77 -34.08 0.57 -5.70
CA SER A 77 -34.52 1.84 -6.28
C SER A 77 -34.89 1.70 -7.77
N LEU A 78 -34.10 0.94 -8.54
CA LEU A 78 -34.38 0.65 -9.94
C LEU A 78 -35.65 -0.21 -10.11
N GLN A 79 -35.88 -1.17 -9.20
CA GLN A 79 -37.11 -1.96 -9.19
C GLN A 79 -38.33 -1.09 -8.87
N LYS A 80 -38.21 -0.14 -7.94
CA LYS A 80 -39.26 0.86 -7.71
C LYS A 80 -39.56 1.71 -8.94
N GLN A 81 -38.53 2.17 -9.67
CA GLN A 81 -38.71 2.92 -10.91
C GLN A 81 -39.44 2.09 -11.98
N ARG A 82 -39.15 0.79 -12.05
CA ARG A 82 -39.84 -0.13 -12.96
C ARG A 82 -41.33 -0.26 -12.63
N LEU A 83 -41.66 -0.39 -11.34
CA LEU A 83 -43.05 -0.44 -10.87
C LEU A 83 -43.78 0.86 -11.19
N GLN A 84 -43.14 2.01 -11.00
CA GLN A 84 -43.70 3.32 -11.38
C GLN A 84 -43.93 3.42 -12.89
N ALA A 85 -42.96 3.01 -13.71
CA ALA A 85 -43.14 3.01 -15.17
C ALA A 85 -44.31 2.12 -15.62
N LYS A 86 -44.51 0.97 -14.94
CA LYS A 86 -45.65 0.09 -15.19
C LYS A 86 -46.98 0.76 -14.82
N ALA A 87 -47.03 1.48 -13.71
CA ALA A 87 -48.23 2.24 -13.33
C ALA A 87 -48.59 3.32 -14.36
N ARG A 88 -47.58 4.02 -14.90
CA ARG A 88 -47.77 5.05 -15.94
C ARG A 88 -48.24 4.47 -17.28
N LEU A 89 -47.75 3.29 -17.64
CA LEU A 89 -48.26 2.54 -18.79
C LEU A 89 -49.76 2.20 -18.61
N VAL A 90 -50.15 1.71 -17.43
CA VAL A 90 -51.56 1.39 -17.13
C VAL A 90 -52.44 2.64 -17.12
N ALA A 91 -51.91 3.77 -16.67
CA ALA A 91 -52.60 5.06 -16.70
C ALA A 91 -52.69 5.68 -18.11
N GLY A 92 -52.08 5.06 -19.13
CA GLY A 92 -52.04 5.60 -20.49
C GLY A 92 -51.09 6.80 -20.68
N GLU A 93 -50.31 7.16 -19.65
CA GLU A 93 -49.31 8.25 -19.71
C GLU A 93 -48.06 7.87 -20.53
N LEU A 94 -47.90 6.58 -20.83
CA LEU A 94 -46.69 6.02 -21.41
C LEU A 94 -47.10 4.98 -22.45
N THR A 95 -46.53 5.05 -23.64
CA THR A 95 -46.82 4.07 -24.69
C THR A 95 -46.15 2.72 -24.38
N GLN A 96 -46.64 1.65 -25.01
CA GLN A 96 -46.04 0.32 -24.83
C GLN A 96 -44.58 0.27 -25.29
N GLU A 97 -44.23 0.97 -26.36
CA GLU A 97 -42.88 1.02 -26.93
C GLU A 97 -41.91 1.74 -25.99
N GLU A 98 -42.31 2.91 -25.46
CA GLU A 98 -41.52 3.65 -24.46
C GLU A 98 -41.35 2.85 -23.17
N PHE A 99 -42.38 2.12 -22.75
CA PHE A 99 -42.29 1.23 -21.60
C PHE A 99 -41.27 0.11 -21.84
N ASN A 100 -41.35 -0.56 -23.00
CA ASN A 100 -40.47 -1.68 -23.35
C ASN A 100 -39.00 -1.23 -23.38
N LEU A 101 -38.71 -0.06 -23.98
CA LEU A 101 -37.37 0.51 -24.01
C LEU A 101 -36.84 0.81 -22.61
N ARG A 102 -37.66 1.44 -21.76
CA ARG A 102 -37.31 1.77 -20.38
C ARG A 102 -37.14 0.52 -19.52
N ASP A 103 -38.01 -0.47 -19.68
CA ASP A 103 -37.96 -1.76 -18.98
C ASP A 103 -36.66 -2.52 -19.31
N ALA A 104 -36.31 -2.59 -20.59
CA ALA A 104 -35.06 -3.19 -21.05
C ALA A 104 -33.83 -2.50 -20.43
N THR A 105 -33.82 -1.16 -20.42
CA THR A 105 -32.74 -0.36 -19.82
C THR A 105 -32.63 -0.61 -18.31
N LEU A 106 -33.75 -0.61 -17.58
CA LEU A 106 -33.77 -0.85 -16.14
C LEU A 106 -33.32 -2.28 -15.80
N LYS A 107 -33.76 -3.27 -16.58
CA LYS A 107 -33.32 -4.67 -16.44
C LYS A 107 -31.82 -4.81 -16.64
N ALA A 108 -31.26 -4.21 -17.69
CA ALA A 108 -29.83 -4.23 -17.97
C ALA A 108 -29.02 -3.62 -16.80
N ARG A 109 -29.48 -2.49 -16.25
CA ARG A 109 -28.84 -1.85 -15.08
C ARG A 109 -28.91 -2.71 -13.82
N VAL A 110 -30.06 -3.35 -13.56
CA VAL A 110 -30.20 -4.27 -12.43
C VAL A 110 -29.24 -5.46 -12.60
N GLN A 111 -29.14 -6.02 -13.80
CA GLN A 111 -28.28 -7.14 -14.10
C GLN A 111 -26.79 -6.78 -13.91
N ALA A 112 -26.34 -5.66 -14.47
CA ALA A 112 -24.98 -5.17 -14.28
C ALA A 112 -24.62 -4.95 -12.80
N LYS A 113 -25.57 -4.45 -11.99
CA LYS A 113 -25.35 -4.29 -10.54
C LYS A 113 -25.27 -5.64 -9.81
N LYS A 114 -26.05 -6.64 -10.21
CA LYS A 114 -25.98 -8.01 -9.65
C LYS A 114 -24.65 -8.67 -9.98
N GLU A 115 -24.19 -8.59 -11.22
CA GLU A 115 -22.89 -9.10 -11.65
C GLU A 115 -21.75 -8.46 -10.86
N ALA A 116 -21.79 -7.14 -10.67
CA ALA A 116 -20.78 -6.47 -9.86
C ALA A 116 -20.80 -6.91 -8.37
N ILE A 117 -21.98 -7.16 -7.79
CA ILE A 117 -22.06 -7.73 -6.43
C ILE A 117 -21.43 -9.13 -6.40
N GLN A 118 -21.69 -9.96 -7.41
CA GLN A 118 -21.12 -11.30 -7.50
C GLN A 118 -19.59 -11.26 -7.59
N VAL A 119 -19.03 -10.33 -8.39
CA VAL A 119 -17.57 -10.11 -8.46
C VAL A 119 -17.01 -9.74 -7.08
N LEU A 120 -17.62 -8.78 -6.38
CA LEU A 120 -17.17 -8.39 -5.04
C LEU A 120 -17.22 -9.55 -4.02
N GLN A 121 -18.21 -10.44 -4.14
CA GLN A 121 -18.31 -11.63 -3.31
C GLN A 121 -17.23 -12.66 -3.65
N GLN A 122 -16.92 -12.86 -4.93
CA GLN A 122 -15.83 -13.73 -5.36
C GLN A 122 -14.47 -13.20 -4.87
N GLU A 123 -14.21 -11.91 -5.05
CA GLU A 123 -13.00 -11.25 -4.54
C GLU A 123 -12.88 -11.41 -3.02
N ALA A 124 -13.98 -11.19 -2.28
CA ALA A 124 -14.00 -11.38 -0.84
C ALA A 124 -13.74 -12.84 -0.44
N SER A 125 -14.25 -13.82 -1.22
CA SER A 125 -14.00 -15.24 -1.00
C SER A 125 -12.53 -15.61 -1.22
N VAL A 126 -11.91 -15.13 -2.31
CA VAL A 126 -10.49 -15.33 -2.60
C VAL A 126 -9.62 -14.75 -1.48
N VAL A 127 -9.95 -13.54 -1.00
CA VAL A 127 -9.25 -12.93 0.13
C VAL A 127 -9.48 -13.71 1.42
N ALA A 128 -10.69 -14.21 1.69
CA ALA A 128 -10.97 -15.02 2.87
C ALA A 128 -10.25 -16.39 2.84
N THR A 129 -9.98 -16.94 1.65
CA THR A 129 -9.18 -18.17 1.49
C THR A 129 -7.69 -17.96 1.72
N ALA A 130 -7.18 -16.72 1.68
CA ALA A 130 -5.85 -16.42 2.19
C ALA A 130 -5.89 -16.62 3.71
N SER A 131 -5.29 -17.71 4.19
CA SER A 131 -5.29 -18.00 5.62
C SER A 131 -4.48 -16.93 6.36
N ASP A 132 -4.92 -16.58 7.57
CA ASP A 132 -4.17 -15.68 8.45
C ASP A 132 -2.71 -16.13 8.64
N VAL A 133 -2.46 -17.44 8.55
CA VAL A 133 -1.12 -18.04 8.56
C VAL A 133 -0.30 -17.68 7.32
N GLN A 134 -0.91 -17.64 6.13
CA GLN A 134 -0.23 -17.17 4.90
C GLN A 134 0.06 -15.68 4.96
N LEU A 135 -0.87 -14.87 5.48
CA LEU A 135 -0.65 -13.43 5.69
C LEU A 135 0.52 -13.20 6.64
N CYS A 136 0.52 -13.87 7.80
CA CYS A 136 1.59 -13.74 8.79
C CYS A 136 2.96 -14.10 8.19
N ARG A 137 3.06 -15.23 7.49
CA ARG A 137 4.31 -15.65 6.83
C ARG A 137 4.78 -14.67 5.77
N ARG A 138 3.87 -14.13 4.95
CA ARG A 138 4.22 -13.14 3.92
C ARG A 138 4.76 -11.87 4.56
N VAL A 139 4.02 -11.31 5.54
CA VAL A 139 4.40 -10.05 6.20
C VAL A 139 5.71 -10.20 6.97
N GLU A 140 5.90 -11.33 7.65
CA GLU A 140 7.17 -11.66 8.30
C GLU A 140 8.31 -11.70 7.28
N GLY A 141 8.15 -12.42 6.18
CA GLY A 141 9.13 -12.47 5.09
C GLY A 141 9.46 -11.10 4.49
N GLU A 142 8.46 -10.24 4.29
CA GLU A 142 8.65 -8.87 3.79
C GLU A 142 9.44 -7.99 4.76
N VAL A 143 9.18 -8.11 6.07
CA VAL A 143 9.90 -7.36 7.11
C VAL A 143 11.35 -7.84 7.20
N LEU A 144 11.57 -9.16 7.18
CA LEU A 144 12.90 -9.75 7.21
C LEU A 144 13.72 -9.38 5.97
N ALA A 145 13.16 -9.54 4.77
CA ALA A 145 13.84 -9.20 3.52
C ALA A 145 14.20 -7.71 3.45
N LYS A 146 13.32 -6.83 3.95
CA LYS A 146 13.63 -5.40 4.05
C LYS A 146 14.80 -5.14 5.01
N HIS A 147 14.79 -5.80 6.17
CA HIS A 147 15.87 -5.66 7.14
C HIS A 147 17.21 -6.16 6.59
N GLU A 148 17.23 -7.34 5.97
CA GLU A 148 18.42 -7.89 5.32
C GLU A 148 18.98 -6.93 4.26
N LYS A 149 18.10 -6.35 3.43
CA LYS A 149 18.49 -5.33 2.46
C LYS A 149 19.10 -4.08 3.11
N ASP A 150 18.54 -3.62 4.22
CA ASP A 150 19.07 -2.46 4.96
C ASP A 150 20.46 -2.77 5.56
N VAL A 151 20.67 -4.00 6.05
CA VAL A 151 21.99 -4.48 6.50
C VAL A 151 22.98 -4.51 5.34
N SER A 152 22.67 -5.21 4.24
CA SER A 152 23.58 -5.33 3.09
C SER A 152 23.92 -3.97 2.47
N LYS A 153 22.96 -3.04 2.43
CA LYS A 153 23.19 -1.68 1.94
C LYS A 153 24.17 -0.92 2.84
N THR A 154 24.04 -1.08 4.16
CA THR A 154 24.91 -0.43 5.13
C THR A 154 26.32 -1.05 5.11
N GLU A 155 26.42 -2.36 4.95
CA GLU A 155 27.71 -3.05 4.75
C GLU A 155 28.41 -2.60 3.47
N ALA A 156 27.68 -2.56 2.34
CA ALA A 156 28.23 -2.07 1.08
C ALA A 156 28.70 -0.61 1.19
N TYR A 157 27.94 0.23 1.91
CA TYR A 157 28.34 1.60 2.18
C TYR A 157 29.67 1.66 2.95
N LEU A 158 29.83 0.87 4.02
CA LEU A 158 31.09 0.82 4.77
C LEU A 158 32.26 0.30 3.93
N LEU A 159 32.05 -0.77 3.16
CA LEU A 159 33.07 -1.36 2.29
C LEU A 159 33.54 -0.41 1.18
N SER A 160 32.66 0.48 0.69
CA SER A 160 33.03 1.48 -0.32
C SER A 160 34.10 2.47 0.15
N PHE A 161 34.27 2.64 1.47
CA PHE A 161 35.31 3.48 2.04
C PHE A 161 36.64 2.77 2.29
N SER A 162 36.65 1.43 2.30
CA SER A 162 37.86 0.60 2.44
C SER A 162 38.63 0.41 1.13
N LEU A 163 38.05 0.83 -0.01
CA LEU A 163 38.63 0.74 -1.35
C LEU A 163 39.40 2.02 -1.77
N PHE A 164 39.58 2.99 -0.87
CA PHE A 164 40.34 4.23 -1.05
C PHE A 164 41.35 4.40 0.08
#